data_AF-A0A1Y0VKX7-F1
#
_entry.id   AF-A0A1Y0VKX7-F1
#
_cell.length_a   1.000
_cell.length_b   1.000
_cell.length_c   1.000
_cell.angle_alpha   90.00
_cell.angle_beta   90.00
_cell.angle_gamma   90.00
#
_symmetry.space_group_name_H-M   'P 1'
#
loop_
_entity.id
_entity.type
_entity.pdbx_description
1 polymer ?
#
loop_
_entity_poly.entity_id
_entity_poly.type
_entity_poly.pdbx_seq_one_letter_code
_entity_poly.pdbx_strand_id
1 'polypeptide(L)'
;MIDVDALSKKYPAIKQMQAYEPIFWKNLNYKKEAELPVGVEHIFDAEARFQRFAPYFEVAFPETLPTHGILESPLLKMDKMKAVLNAEAQNQVKGDLYLKADNYLPISGSIKSRGGIYEVLKFAEK
;
A
#
# COMPACT_ATOMS: atom_id res chain seq x y z
N MET A 1 -3.10 1.26 33.44
CA MET A 1 -3.26 -0.05 32.78
C MET A 1 -4.53 0.00 31.95
N ILE A 2 -4.53 -0.47 30.71
CA ILE A 2 -5.73 -0.46 29.87
C ILE A 2 -6.66 -1.57 30.36
N ASP A 3 -7.90 -1.24 30.69
CA ASP A 3 -8.93 -2.21 31.05
C ASP A 3 -9.51 -2.84 29.78
N VAL A 4 -9.00 -4.04 29.45
CA VAL A 4 -9.40 -4.79 28.26
C VAL A 4 -10.84 -5.26 28.35
N ASP A 5 -11.36 -5.57 29.55
CA ASP A 5 -12.74 -6.02 29.71
C ASP A 5 -13.74 -4.90 29.47
N ALA A 6 -13.44 -3.70 29.97
CA ALA A 6 -14.21 -2.50 29.67
C ALA A 6 -14.19 -2.16 28.18
N LEU A 7 -13.03 -2.28 27.53
CA LEU A 7 -12.90 -2.06 26.08
C LEU A 7 -13.68 -3.10 25.27
N SER A 8 -13.60 -4.37 25.63
CA SER A 8 -14.33 -5.47 24.96
C SER A 8 -15.84 -5.36 25.13
N LYS A 9 -16.34 -4.77 26.23
CA LYS A 9 -17.75 -4.42 26.39
C LYS A 9 -18.16 -3.26 25.48
N LYS A 10 -17.31 -2.25 25.34
CA LYS A 10 -17.58 -1.07 24.50
C LYS A 10 -17.43 -1.35 23.00
N TYR A 11 -16.49 -2.20 22.63
CA TYR A 11 -16.14 -2.55 21.25
C TYR A 11 -16.14 -4.09 21.10
N PRO A 12 -17.30 -4.71 20.80
CA PRO A 12 -17.42 -6.16 20.74
C PRO A 12 -16.45 -6.86 19.77
N ALA A 13 -16.01 -6.17 18.71
CA ALA A 13 -15.00 -6.67 17.77
C ALA A 13 -13.67 -7.05 18.45
N ILE A 14 -13.36 -6.47 19.62
CA ILE A 14 -12.15 -6.83 20.38
C ILE A 14 -12.21 -8.30 20.83
N LYS A 15 -13.37 -8.80 21.26
CA LYS A 15 -13.51 -10.21 21.61
C LYS A 15 -13.29 -11.13 20.42
N GLN A 16 -13.78 -10.74 19.25
CA GLN A 16 -13.56 -11.49 18.00
C GLN A 16 -12.09 -11.50 17.61
N MET A 17 -11.40 -10.35 17.72
CA MET A 17 -9.95 -10.27 17.50
C MET A 17 -9.15 -11.14 18.49
N GLN A 18 -9.53 -11.15 19.77
CA GLN A 18 -8.91 -12.01 20.79
C GLN A 18 -9.12 -13.50 20.50
N ALA A 19 -10.22 -13.85 19.85
CA ALA A 19 -10.53 -15.20 19.39
C ALA A 19 -9.90 -15.58 18.04
N TYR A 20 -9.12 -14.67 17.43
CA TYR A 20 -8.53 -14.84 16.09
C TYR A 20 -9.57 -15.07 14.97
N GLU A 21 -10.78 -14.57 15.17
CA GLU A 21 -11.83 -14.61 14.15
C GLU A 21 -11.61 -13.49 13.12
N PRO A 22 -11.78 -13.75 11.82
CA PRO A 22 -11.78 -12.70 10.80
C PRO A 22 -12.87 -11.66 11.09
N ILE A 23 -12.48 -10.39 11.13
CA ILE A 23 -13.42 -9.28 11.33
C ILE A 23 -13.44 -8.33 10.14
N PHE A 24 -14.61 -7.74 9.88
CA PHE A 24 -14.74 -6.58 9.01
C PHE A 24 -15.19 -5.38 9.85
N TRP A 25 -14.25 -4.45 10.11
CA TRP A 25 -14.56 -3.23 10.83
C TRP A 25 -14.84 -2.08 9.86
N LYS A 26 -16.09 -1.61 9.86
CA LYS A 26 -16.51 -0.49 9.02
C LYS A 26 -16.20 0.84 9.72
N ASN A 27 -15.39 1.68 9.09
CA ASN A 27 -15.15 3.04 9.55
C ASN A 27 -16.41 3.92 9.34
N LEU A 28 -17.07 4.31 10.44
CA LEU A 28 -18.26 5.18 10.42
C LEU A 28 -17.96 6.64 10.01
N ASN A 29 -16.69 7.02 9.99
CA ASN A 29 -16.21 8.34 9.59
C ASN A 29 -15.64 8.34 8.16
N TYR A 30 -15.85 7.28 7.37
CA TYR A 30 -15.41 7.25 5.98
C TYR A 30 -15.96 8.45 5.20
N LYS A 31 -15.11 9.11 4.41
CA LYS A 31 -15.35 10.37 3.68
C LYS A 31 -15.50 11.64 4.52
N LYS A 32 -15.29 11.58 5.84
CA LYS A 32 -15.12 12.82 6.61
C LYS A 32 -13.73 13.40 6.35
N GLU A 33 -13.68 14.71 6.17
CA GLU A 33 -12.42 15.43 6.07
C GLU A 33 -11.64 15.34 7.38
N ALA A 34 -10.33 15.31 7.28
CA ALA A 34 -9.41 15.30 8.40
C ALA A 34 -8.24 16.22 8.08
N GLU A 35 -7.78 16.98 9.07
CA GLU A 35 -6.52 17.71 8.97
C GLU A 35 -5.37 16.70 9.01
N LEU A 36 -4.52 16.74 7.99
CA LEU A 36 -3.34 15.89 7.87
C LEU A 36 -2.08 16.74 8.04
N PRO A 37 -1.03 16.21 8.70
CA PRO A 37 0.24 16.91 8.85
C PRO A 37 1.07 16.91 7.55
N VAL A 38 0.49 16.47 6.43
CA VAL A 38 1.13 16.37 5.11
C VAL A 38 0.17 16.90 4.05
N GLY A 39 0.71 17.65 3.10
CA GLY A 39 0.00 18.24 1.97
C GLY A 39 0.54 17.79 0.63
N VAL A 40 -0.02 18.34 -0.45
CA VAL A 40 0.33 17.99 -1.83
C VAL A 40 1.78 18.36 -2.19
N GLU A 41 2.31 19.43 -1.59
CA GLU A 41 3.69 19.86 -1.73
C GLU A 41 4.70 18.80 -1.26
N HIS A 42 4.36 18.05 -0.22
CA HIS A 42 5.18 16.94 0.27
C HIS A 42 5.20 15.77 -0.72
N ILE A 43 4.10 15.55 -1.45
CA ILE A 43 4.01 14.52 -2.49
C ILE A 43 4.91 14.89 -3.67
N PHE A 44 4.84 16.15 -4.14
CA PHE A 44 5.68 16.61 -5.24
C PHE A 44 7.16 16.69 -4.89
N ASP A 45 7.53 17.07 -3.65
CA ASP A 45 8.93 16.98 -3.20
C ASP A 45 9.43 15.53 -3.21
N ALA A 46 8.59 14.58 -2.78
CA ALA A 46 8.96 13.17 -2.80
C ALA A 46 9.16 12.63 -4.23
N GLU A 47 8.26 12.96 -5.15
CA GLU A 47 8.38 12.62 -6.57
C GLU A 47 9.65 13.23 -7.19
N ALA A 48 9.89 14.53 -6.97
CA ALA A 48 11.05 15.22 -7.50
C ALA A 48 12.37 14.61 -6.99
N ARG A 49 12.40 14.11 -5.76
CA ARG A 49 13.55 13.39 -5.21
C ARG A 49 13.80 12.08 -5.95
N PHE A 50 12.77 11.27 -6.18
CA PHE A 50 12.93 10.06 -7.00
C PHE A 50 13.47 10.37 -8.39
N GLN A 51 12.99 11.46 -9.02
CA GLN A 51 13.50 11.89 -10.33
C GLN A 51 15.00 12.26 -10.28
N ARG A 52 15.46 12.97 -9.24
CA ARG A 52 16.89 13.29 -9.08
C ARG A 52 17.77 12.05 -8.90
N PHE A 53 17.24 10.99 -8.27
CA PHE A 53 17.94 9.72 -8.08
C PHE A 53 17.76 8.73 -9.24
N ALA A 54 16.93 9.01 -10.24
CA ALA A 54 16.70 8.11 -11.37
C ALA A 54 18.02 7.72 -12.09
N PRO A 55 18.94 8.65 -12.41
CA PRO A 55 20.24 8.28 -13.00
C PRO A 55 21.11 7.42 -12.07
N TYR A 56 21.01 7.62 -10.75
CA TYR A 56 21.71 6.76 -9.79
C TYR A 56 21.16 5.34 -9.82
N PHE A 57 19.84 5.17 -9.89
CA PHE A 57 19.23 3.84 -9.96
C PHE A 57 19.65 3.08 -11.21
N GLU A 58 19.71 3.71 -12.38
CA GLU A 58 20.18 3.07 -13.61
C GLU A 58 21.59 2.47 -13.46
N VAL A 59 22.49 3.14 -12.73
CA VAL A 59 23.86 2.69 -12.51
C VAL A 59 23.96 1.66 -11.39
N ALA A 60 23.32 1.92 -10.25
CA ALA A 60 23.41 1.07 -9.07
C ALA A 60 22.57 -0.22 -9.18
N PHE A 61 21.48 -0.17 -9.94
CA PHE A 61 20.54 -1.26 -10.15
C PHE A 61 20.23 -1.40 -11.64
N PRO A 62 21.05 -2.14 -12.41
CA PRO A 62 20.88 -2.26 -13.86
C PRO A 62 19.50 -2.77 -14.32
N GLU A 63 18.74 -3.44 -13.43
CA GLU A 63 17.35 -3.83 -13.70
C GLU A 63 16.40 -2.64 -13.93
N THR A 64 16.76 -1.43 -13.49
CA THR A 64 15.96 -0.21 -13.67
C THR A 64 16.33 0.58 -14.92
N LEU A 65 17.36 0.15 -15.67
CA LEU A 65 17.75 0.80 -16.92
C LEU A 65 16.60 0.88 -17.95
N PRO A 66 15.79 -0.18 -18.17
CA PRO A 66 14.67 -0.13 -19.11
C PRO A 66 13.57 0.85 -18.70
N THR A 67 13.48 1.19 -17.41
CA THR A 67 12.49 2.13 -16.87
C THR A 67 13.09 3.51 -16.57
N HIS A 68 14.31 3.76 -17.03
CA HIS A 68 15.03 5.00 -16.78
C HIS A 68 15.12 5.37 -15.29
N GLY A 69 15.41 4.38 -14.44
CA GLY A 69 15.49 4.56 -13.00
C GLY A 69 14.15 4.77 -12.29
N ILE A 70 13.02 4.73 -13.00
CA ILE A 70 11.69 4.84 -12.41
C ILE A 70 11.31 3.51 -11.75
N LEU A 71 11.04 3.57 -10.44
CA LEU A 71 10.65 2.40 -9.65
C LEU A 71 9.11 2.28 -9.61
N GLU A 72 8.53 1.67 -10.64
CA GLU A 72 7.09 1.43 -10.71
C GLU A 72 6.72 -0.03 -10.98
N SER A 73 5.47 -0.36 -10.65
CA SER A 73 4.90 -1.70 -10.80
C SER A 73 3.69 -1.69 -11.73
N PRO A 74 3.39 -2.81 -12.41
CA PRO A 74 2.27 -2.88 -13.33
C PRO A 74 0.92 -2.91 -12.59
N LEU A 75 -0.13 -2.45 -13.29
CA LEU A 75 -1.52 -2.66 -12.92
C LEU A 75 -2.08 -3.79 -13.79
N LEU A 76 -2.37 -4.94 -13.17
CA LEU A 76 -2.77 -6.16 -13.87
C LEU A 76 -4.27 -6.39 -13.74
N LYS A 77 -4.95 -6.66 -14.85
CA LYS A 77 -6.36 -7.09 -14.83
C LYS A 77 -6.44 -8.56 -14.40
N MET A 78 -7.34 -8.88 -13.48
CA MET A 78 -7.39 -10.17 -12.78
C MET A 78 -8.69 -10.95 -13.09
N ASP A 79 -9.03 -11.10 -14.36
CA ASP A 79 -10.30 -11.73 -14.79
C ASP A 79 -10.45 -13.18 -14.29
N LYS A 80 -9.36 -13.96 -14.34
CA LYS A 80 -9.37 -15.35 -13.85
C LYS A 80 -9.60 -15.44 -12.34
N MET A 81 -8.95 -14.58 -11.57
CA MET A 81 -9.13 -14.55 -10.11
C MET A 81 -10.53 -14.09 -9.74
N LYS A 82 -11.09 -13.11 -10.45
CA LYS A 82 -12.48 -12.68 -10.28
C LYS A 82 -13.46 -13.84 -10.49
N ALA A 83 -13.24 -14.66 -11.52
CA ALA A 83 -14.07 -15.83 -11.77
C ALA A 83 -14.02 -16.85 -10.63
N VAL A 84 -12.83 -17.13 -10.09
CA VAL A 84 -12.64 -18.02 -8.92
C VAL A 84 -13.36 -17.47 -7.70
N LEU A 85 -13.14 -16.20 -7.35
CA LEU A 85 -13.79 -15.56 -6.20
C LEU A 85 -15.31 -15.58 -6.29
N ASN A 86 -15.87 -15.35 -7.49
CA ASN A 86 -17.31 -15.36 -7.71
C ASN A 86 -17.93 -16.76 -7.68
N ALA A 87 -17.14 -17.82 -7.89
CA ALA A 87 -17.60 -19.20 -7.78
C ALA A 87 -17.71 -19.66 -6.32
N GLU A 88 -16.86 -19.13 -5.43
CA GLU A 88 -16.78 -19.52 -4.02
C GLU A 88 -17.61 -18.62 -3.09
N ALA A 89 -17.87 -17.37 -3.49
CA ALA A 89 -18.53 -16.39 -2.65
C ALA A 89 -20.05 -16.36 -2.83
N GLN A 90 -20.78 -16.10 -1.74
CA GLN A 90 -22.23 -15.83 -1.77
C GLN A 90 -22.57 -14.53 -2.53
N ASN A 91 -21.62 -13.60 -2.63
CA ASN A 91 -21.77 -12.31 -3.29
C ASN A 91 -20.72 -12.16 -4.38
N GLN A 92 -21.13 -11.68 -5.56
CA GLN A 92 -20.24 -11.46 -6.68
C GLN A 92 -19.52 -10.11 -6.61
N VAL A 93 -18.24 -10.10 -7.00
CA VAL A 93 -17.46 -8.89 -7.24
C VAL A 93 -18.02 -8.17 -8.48
N LYS A 94 -18.57 -6.97 -8.26
CA LYS A 94 -19.06 -6.08 -9.32
C LYS A 94 -17.89 -5.32 -9.96
N GLY A 95 -18.03 -4.95 -11.24
CA GLY A 95 -17.01 -4.20 -11.97
C GLY A 95 -15.78 -5.03 -12.31
N ASP A 96 -14.67 -4.37 -12.63
CA ASP A 96 -13.39 -5.02 -12.93
C ASP A 96 -12.57 -5.28 -11.66
N LEU A 97 -11.78 -6.35 -11.65
CA LEU A 97 -10.81 -6.65 -10.60
C LEU A 97 -9.40 -6.41 -11.14
N TYR A 98 -8.63 -5.58 -10.45
CA TYR A 98 -7.23 -5.29 -10.77
C TYR A 98 -6.31 -5.59 -9.59
N LEU A 99 -5.06 -5.95 -9.89
CA LEU A 99 -3.95 -6.05 -8.94
C LEU A 99 -2.93 -4.97 -9.26
N LYS A 100 -2.69 -4.04 -8.32
CA LYS A 100 -1.48 -3.21 -8.33
C LYS A 100 -0.33 -4.06 -7.80
N ALA A 101 0.52 -4.53 -8.72
CA ALA A 101 1.47 -5.61 -8.45
C ALA A 101 2.78 -5.08 -7.84
N ASP A 102 2.69 -4.43 -6.67
CA ASP A 102 3.87 -3.91 -5.96
C ASP A 102 4.86 -5.01 -5.52
N ASN A 103 4.47 -6.28 -5.60
CA ASN A 103 5.37 -7.43 -5.50
C ASN A 103 6.36 -7.55 -6.68
N TYR A 104 6.15 -6.81 -7.77
CA TYR A 104 7.06 -6.71 -8.92
C TYR A 104 7.82 -5.38 -8.96
N LEU A 105 7.80 -4.59 -7.89
CA LEU A 105 8.65 -3.40 -7.83
C LEU A 105 10.13 -3.82 -7.92
N PRO A 106 10.96 -3.10 -8.70
CA PRO A 106 12.39 -3.38 -8.79
C PRO A 106 13.09 -3.24 -7.43
N ILE A 107 14.32 -3.75 -7.32
CA ILE A 107 15.21 -3.69 -6.16
C ILE A 107 14.82 -4.61 -5.00
N SER A 108 13.59 -4.49 -4.47
CA SER A 108 13.17 -5.24 -3.27
C SER A 108 11.95 -6.14 -3.45
N GLY A 109 11.29 -6.13 -4.61
CA GLY A 109 10.15 -7.00 -4.91
C GLY A 109 8.95 -6.79 -3.96
N SER A 110 8.79 -5.58 -3.41
CA SER A 110 7.71 -5.27 -2.49
C SER A 110 7.39 -3.79 -2.44
N ILE A 111 6.28 -3.43 -1.78
CA ILE A 111 5.92 -2.03 -1.49
C ILE A 111 7.03 -1.27 -0.74
N LYS A 112 8.01 -1.95 -0.13
CA LYS A 112 9.15 -1.30 0.54
C LYS A 112 10.14 -0.64 -0.44
N SER A 113 10.10 -0.98 -1.73
CA SER A 113 10.80 -0.21 -2.77
C SER A 113 10.26 1.21 -2.92
N ARG A 114 9.08 1.51 -2.35
CA ARG A 114 8.56 2.88 -2.25
C ARG A 114 9.14 3.57 -1.01
N GLY A 115 8.46 3.44 0.13
CA GLY A 115 8.80 4.19 1.35
C GLY A 115 10.17 3.86 1.95
N GLY A 116 10.60 2.59 1.90
CA GLY A 116 11.87 2.18 2.47
C GLY A 116 13.07 2.76 1.71
N ILE A 117 13.03 2.69 0.38
CA ILE A 117 14.04 3.34 -0.47
C ILE A 117 13.97 4.84 -0.31
N TYR A 118 12.77 5.44 -0.37
CA TYR A 118 12.60 6.88 -0.23
C TYR A 118 13.25 7.45 1.03
N GLU A 119 13.07 6.78 2.17
CA GLU A 119 13.68 7.18 3.44
C GLU A 119 15.21 7.23 3.35
N VAL A 120 15.83 6.21 2.72
CA VAL A 120 17.28 6.16 2.50
C VAL A 120 17.72 7.29 1.56
N LEU A 121 16.98 7.56 0.47
CA LEU A 121 17.30 8.67 -0.44
C LEU A 121 17.23 10.01 0.29
N LYS A 122 16.17 10.22 1.09
CA LYS A 122 15.97 11.46 1.84
C LYS A 122 17.06 11.68 2.88
N PHE A 123 17.57 10.61 3.49
CA PHE A 123 18.71 10.69 4.40
C PHE A 123 20.04 10.97 3.67
N ALA A 124 20.24 10.38 2.48
CA ALA A 124 21.46 10.53 1.69
C ALA A 124 21.56 11.91 1.02
N GLU A 125 20.44 12.47 0.57
CA GLU A 125 20.34 13.80 -0.03
C GLU A 125 20.20 14.87 1.05
N LYS A 126 21.26 15.65 1.25
CA LYS A 126 21.27 16.81 2.14
C LYS A 126 21.10 18.11 1.37
#